data_AF-A0A358M3N8-F1
#
_entry.id   AF-A0A358M3N8-F1
#
_cell.length_a   1.000
_cell.length_b   1.000
_cell.length_c   1.000
_cell.angle_alpha   90.00
_cell.angle_beta   90.00
_cell.angle_gamma   90.00
#
_symmetry.space_group_name_H-M   'P 1'
#
loop_
_entity.id
_entity.type
_entity.pdbx_description
1 polymer ?
#
loop_
_entity_poly.entity_id
_entity_poly.type
_entity_poly.pdbx_seq_one_letter_code
_entity_poly.pdbx_strand_id
1 'polypeptide(L)'
;MKIIPFLGAEHANVLVMLCYEDISFISETECLCRRRIAKLKKEALLCLRAACGEVYRRDVLIDPFCALNYMSVRCNSNIKNITLRIDHYIAEYMDRWESEYWEKIPKKGKLLTAAELLSFLYANYDCDLPLLPYGFIF
;
A
#
# COMPACT_ATOMS: atom_id res chain seq x y z
N MET A 1 -17.17 -1.35 -8.19
CA MET A 1 -15.81 -1.92 -8.10
C MET A 1 -15.61 -2.49 -6.70
N LYS A 2 -15.09 -3.72 -6.54
CA LYS A 2 -14.93 -4.35 -5.22
C LYS A 2 -13.62 -3.86 -4.59
N ILE A 3 -13.70 -3.13 -3.49
CA ILE A 3 -12.51 -2.68 -2.73
C ILE A 3 -11.83 -3.92 -2.14
N ILE A 4 -10.52 -4.08 -2.38
CA ILE A 4 -9.77 -5.18 -1.80
C ILE A 4 -9.72 -5.01 -0.27
N PRO A 5 -9.90 -6.08 0.52
CA PRO A 5 -9.97 -5.98 1.97
C PRO A 5 -8.59 -5.77 2.62
N PHE A 6 -7.51 -5.96 1.86
CA PHE A 6 -6.15 -6.04 2.38
C PHE A 6 -5.13 -5.63 1.31
N LEU A 7 -4.05 -4.97 1.75
CA LEU A 7 -2.95 -4.56 0.88
C LEU A 7 -2.02 -5.77 0.63
N GLY A 8 -2.14 -6.38 -0.55
CA GLY A 8 -1.28 -7.50 -0.95
C GLY A 8 0.17 -7.06 -1.22
N ALA A 9 1.07 -8.04 -1.29
CA ALA A 9 2.48 -7.79 -1.52
C ALA A 9 2.76 -7.10 -2.87
N GLU A 10 2.11 -7.57 -3.95
CA GLU A 10 2.19 -6.91 -5.27
C GLU A 10 1.66 -5.47 -5.25
N HIS A 11 0.57 -5.23 -4.50
CA HIS A 11 -0.01 -3.90 -4.35
C HIS A 11 0.96 -2.95 -3.64
N ALA A 12 1.56 -3.41 -2.53
CA ALA A 12 2.54 -2.65 -1.78
C ALA A 12 3.79 -2.37 -2.63
N ASN A 13 4.33 -3.39 -3.32
CA ASN A 13 5.52 -3.24 -4.17
C ASN A 13 5.31 -2.19 -5.27
N VAL A 14 4.18 -2.26 -5.99
CA VAL A 14 3.86 -1.28 -7.03
C VAL A 14 3.74 0.13 -6.46
N LEU A 15 3.13 0.31 -5.29
CA LEU A 15 3.07 1.63 -4.65
C LEU A 15 4.45 2.11 -4.20
N VAL A 16 5.30 1.26 -3.64
CA VAL A 16 6.65 1.66 -3.23
C VAL A 16 7.48 2.11 -4.44
N MET A 17 7.49 1.33 -5.52
CA MET A 17 8.23 1.69 -6.74
C MET A 17 7.71 3.00 -7.36
N LEU A 18 6.39 3.19 -7.41
CA LEU A 18 5.78 4.39 -7.97
C LEU A 18 6.01 5.68 -7.15
N CYS A 19 6.59 5.59 -5.94
CA CYS A 19 7.08 6.77 -5.22
C CYS A 19 8.37 7.33 -5.83
N TYR A 20 9.11 6.52 -6.58
CA TYR A 20 10.43 6.87 -7.11
C TYR A 20 10.45 6.89 -8.64
N GLU A 21 9.71 5.99 -9.27
CA GLU A 21 9.76 5.75 -10.70
C GLU A 21 8.38 5.90 -11.36
N ASP A 22 8.38 6.15 -12.67
CA ASP A 22 7.15 6.21 -13.44
C ASP A 22 6.66 4.83 -13.90
N ILE A 23 5.42 4.79 -14.39
CA ILE A 23 4.78 3.55 -14.86
C ILE A 23 5.55 2.91 -16.03
N SER A 24 6.19 3.71 -16.88
CA SER A 24 6.93 3.21 -18.04
C SER A 24 8.18 2.47 -17.58
N PHE A 25 8.95 3.08 -16.67
CA PHE A 25 10.16 2.48 -16.11
C PHE A 25 9.85 1.16 -15.40
N ILE A 26 8.88 1.17 -14.48
CA ILE A 26 8.45 -0.04 -13.76
C ILE A 26 7.94 -1.11 -14.73
N SER A 27 7.26 -0.72 -15.80
CA SER A 27 6.76 -1.67 -16.79
C SER A 27 7.88 -2.40 -17.53
N GLU A 28 9.02 -1.74 -17.71
CA GLU A 28 10.19 -2.29 -18.40
C GLU A 28 11.03 -3.14 -17.47
N THR A 29 11.28 -2.68 -16.24
CA THR A 29 12.14 -3.38 -15.27
C THR A 29 11.47 -4.59 -14.63
N GLU A 30 10.19 -4.48 -14.27
CA GLU A 30 9.47 -5.54 -13.56
C GLU A 30 8.70 -6.49 -14.50
N CYS A 31 8.80 -6.26 -15.83
CA CYS A 31 8.04 -7.00 -16.84
C CYS A 31 6.52 -6.98 -16.61
N LEU A 32 6.00 -5.97 -15.89
CA LEU A 32 4.58 -5.79 -15.62
C LEU A 32 3.96 -4.91 -16.70
N CYS A 33 2.82 -5.29 -17.27
CA CYS A 33 2.16 -4.41 -18.23
C CYS A 33 1.62 -3.14 -17.55
N ARG A 34 1.75 -1.97 -18.22
CA ARG A 34 1.26 -0.67 -17.71
C ARG A 34 -0.19 -0.71 -17.20
N ARG A 35 -1.06 -1.47 -17.87
CA ARG A 35 -2.47 -1.67 -17.46
C ARG A 35 -2.56 -2.40 -16.10
N ARG A 36 -1.72 -3.39 -15.85
CA ARG A 36 -1.65 -4.11 -14.56
C ARG A 36 -1.13 -3.20 -13.47
N ILE A 37 -0.08 -2.42 -13.73
CA ILE A 37 0.46 -1.43 -12.77
C ILE A 37 -0.63 -0.43 -12.37
N ALA A 38 -1.35 0.15 -13.35
CA ALA A 38 -2.45 1.06 -13.07
C ALA A 38 -3.59 0.41 -12.26
N LYS A 39 -3.92 -0.85 -12.55
CA LYS A 39 -4.92 -1.60 -11.79
C LYS A 39 -4.48 -1.84 -10.35
N LEU A 40 -3.25 -2.33 -10.13
CA LEU A 40 -2.70 -2.58 -8.80
C LEU A 40 -2.64 -1.28 -7.99
N LYS A 41 -2.14 -0.19 -8.58
CA LYS A 41 -2.15 1.14 -7.96
C LYS A 41 -3.56 1.53 -7.52
N LYS A 42 -4.55 1.44 -8.42
CA LYS A 42 -5.94 1.83 -8.14
C LYS A 42 -6.55 1.01 -7.00
N GLU A 43 -6.37 -0.31 -7.01
CA GLU A 43 -6.89 -1.20 -5.97
C GLU A 43 -6.24 -0.92 -4.61
N ALA A 44 -4.92 -0.71 -4.59
CA ALA A 44 -4.16 -0.40 -3.39
C ALA A 44 -4.60 0.93 -2.76
N LEU A 45 -4.71 1.99 -3.57
CA LEU A 45 -5.13 3.31 -3.09
C LEU A 45 -6.57 3.30 -2.56
N LEU A 46 -7.47 2.54 -3.19
CA LEU A 46 -8.84 2.37 -2.65
C LEU A 46 -8.86 1.60 -1.33
N CYS A 47 -7.97 0.62 -1.16
CA CYS A 47 -7.82 -0.09 0.10
C CYS A 47 -7.35 0.85 1.21
N LEU A 48 -6.27 1.61 0.95
CA LEU A 48 -5.69 2.58 1.87
C LEU A 48 -6.70 3.68 2.24
N ARG A 49 -7.39 4.26 1.25
CA ARG A 49 -8.44 5.25 1.51
C ARG A 49 -9.57 4.69 2.37
N ALA A 50 -10.04 3.47 2.08
CA ALA A 50 -11.08 2.84 2.88
C ALA A 50 -10.63 2.55 4.32
N ALA A 51 -9.33 2.29 4.52
CA ALA A 51 -8.74 2.05 5.83
C ALA A 51 -8.72 3.28 6.74
N CYS A 52 -8.56 4.48 6.15
CA CYS A 52 -8.48 5.73 6.89
C CYS A 52 -9.78 6.57 6.85
N GLY A 53 -10.73 6.20 6.00
CA GLY A 53 -12.04 6.86 5.91
C GLY A 53 -11.92 8.36 5.62
N GLU A 54 -12.79 9.16 6.25
CA GLU A 54 -12.78 10.63 6.16
C GLU A 54 -11.66 11.28 7.01
N VAL A 55 -10.90 10.48 7.77
CA VAL A 55 -9.86 10.99 8.68
C VAL A 55 -8.60 11.40 7.92
N TYR A 56 -8.42 10.92 6.69
CA TYR A 56 -7.28 11.35 5.89
C TYR A 56 -7.36 12.84 5.57
N ARG A 57 -6.34 13.56 6.03
CA ARG A 57 -6.05 14.94 5.63
C ARG A 57 -4.58 14.98 5.27
N ARG A 58 -4.26 15.66 4.17
CA ARG A 58 -2.91 15.74 3.59
C ARG A 58 -1.82 16.18 4.59
N ASP A 59 -2.20 16.90 5.63
CA ASP A 59 -1.31 17.45 6.66
C ASP A 59 -1.42 16.75 8.03
N VAL A 60 -2.19 15.67 8.13
CA VAL A 60 -2.35 14.91 9.38
C VAL A 60 -1.65 13.57 9.24
N LEU A 61 -0.74 13.30 10.18
CA LEU A 61 -0.09 12.00 10.27
C LEU A 61 -1.17 10.93 10.53
N ILE A 62 -1.40 10.06 9.55
CA ILE A 62 -2.29 8.91 9.74
C ILE A 62 -1.66 7.94 10.72
N ASP A 63 -2.44 7.51 11.71
CA ASP A 63 -2.08 6.37 12.53
C ASP A 63 -2.16 5.06 11.70
N PRO A 64 -1.02 4.38 11.43
CA PRO A 64 -1.01 3.13 10.67
C PRO A 64 -1.83 2.01 11.34
N PHE A 65 -2.08 2.08 12.65
CA PHE A 65 -2.93 1.10 13.34
C PHE A 65 -4.39 1.19 12.91
N CYS A 66 -4.89 2.36 12.47
CA CYS A 66 -6.22 2.47 11.88
C CYS A 66 -6.35 1.58 10.63
N ALA A 67 -5.34 1.62 9.76
CA ALA A 67 -5.32 0.84 8.53
C ALA A 67 -5.21 -0.66 8.81
N LEU A 68 -4.32 -1.06 9.73
CA LEU A 68 -4.19 -2.45 10.16
C LEU A 68 -5.48 -2.99 10.79
N ASN A 69 -6.14 -2.20 11.63
CA ASN A 69 -7.41 -2.56 12.25
C ASN A 69 -8.51 -2.74 11.19
N TYR A 70 -8.63 -1.81 10.25
CA TYR A 70 -9.57 -1.94 9.13
C TYR A 70 -9.34 -3.24 8.35
N MET A 71 -8.09 -3.52 7.95
CA MET A 71 -7.76 -4.74 7.22
C MET A 71 -8.09 -6.00 8.03
N SER A 72 -7.87 -5.97 9.35
CA SER A 72 -8.20 -7.09 10.23
C SER A 72 -9.71 -7.38 10.26
N VAL A 73 -10.54 -6.34 10.35
CA VAL A 73 -12.00 -6.46 10.32
C VAL A 73 -12.47 -7.00 8.97
N ARG A 74 -11.93 -6.47 7.87
CA ARG A 74 -12.35 -6.86 6.50
C ARG A 74 -11.90 -8.25 6.11
N CYS A 75 -10.78 -8.73 6.65
CA CYS A 75 -10.29 -10.08 6.44
C CYS A 75 -10.81 -11.10 7.45
N ASN A 76 -11.66 -10.68 8.41
CA ASN A 76 -12.06 -11.51 9.55
C ASN A 76 -10.84 -12.17 10.23
N SER A 77 -9.81 -11.38 10.47
CA SER A 77 -8.55 -11.80 11.08
C SER A 77 -8.19 -10.87 12.23
N ASN A 78 -7.24 -11.28 13.08
CA ASN A 78 -6.75 -10.40 14.13
C ASN A 78 -5.67 -9.44 13.58
N ILE A 79 -5.49 -8.29 14.23
CA ILE A 79 -4.53 -7.28 13.79
C ILE A 79 -3.09 -7.82 13.76
N LYS A 80 -2.72 -8.68 14.72
CA LYS A 80 -1.38 -9.29 14.80
C LYS A 80 -1.07 -10.13 13.56
N ASN A 81 -2.03 -10.89 13.05
CA ASN A 81 -1.88 -11.73 11.87
C ASN A 81 -1.78 -10.88 10.60
N ILE A 82 -2.54 -9.78 10.52
CA ILE A 82 -2.42 -8.82 9.41
C ILE A 82 -1.04 -8.18 9.41
N THR A 83 -0.57 -7.71 10.58
CA THR A 83 0.77 -7.14 10.74
C THR A 83 1.84 -8.15 10.34
N LEU A 84 1.81 -9.37 10.89
CA LEU A 84 2.78 -10.42 10.56
C LEU A 84 2.78 -10.80 9.08
N ARG A 85 1.62 -10.80 8.41
CA ARG A 85 1.55 -11.05 6.96
C ARG A 85 2.24 -9.96 6.17
N ILE A 86 2.02 -8.69 6.52
CA ILE A 86 2.68 -7.57 5.84
C ILE A 86 4.18 -7.58 6.14
N ASP A 87 4.58 -7.77 7.40
CA ASP A 87 5.99 -7.89 7.78
C ASP A 87 6.70 -9.03 7.02
N HIS A 88 6.01 -10.16 6.84
CA HIS A 88 6.55 -11.27 6.06
C HIS A 88 6.75 -10.90 4.58
N TYR A 89 5.83 -10.16 3.97
CA TYR A 89 6.01 -9.67 2.60
C TYR A 89 7.17 -8.70 2.51
N ILE A 90 7.29 -7.77 3.46
CA ILE A 90 8.41 -6.83 3.51
C ILE A 90 9.73 -7.60 3.55
N ALA A 91 9.86 -8.57 4.47
CA ALA A 91 11.06 -9.39 4.59
C ALA A 91 11.34 -10.19 3.30
N GLU A 92 10.32 -10.83 2.72
CA GLU A 92 10.47 -11.58 1.47
C GLU A 92 10.96 -10.69 0.32
N TYR A 93 10.41 -9.49 0.16
CA TYR A 93 10.81 -8.57 -0.91
C TYR A 93 12.19 -7.97 -0.67
N MET A 94 12.56 -7.65 0.58
CA MET A 94 13.90 -7.19 0.92
C MET A 94 14.97 -8.28 0.73
N ASP A 95 14.63 -9.56 0.94
CA ASP A 95 15.57 -10.68 0.79
C ASP A 95 15.68 -11.19 -0.66
N ARG A 96 14.56 -11.21 -1.42
CA ARG A 96 14.52 -11.80 -2.78
C ARG A 96 14.83 -10.82 -3.90
N TRP A 97 14.50 -9.55 -3.73
CA TRP A 97 14.65 -8.56 -4.77
C TRP A 97 15.61 -7.51 -4.21
N GLU A 98 16.73 -7.26 -4.88
CA GLU A 98 17.60 -6.09 -4.61
C GLU A 98 16.86 -4.80 -5.03
N SER A 99 15.63 -4.63 -4.57
CA SER A 99 14.77 -3.49 -4.85
C SER A 99 15.19 -2.37 -3.92
N GLU A 100 16.13 -1.56 -4.40
CA GLU A 100 16.67 -0.40 -3.70
C GLU A 100 15.59 0.54 -3.13
N TYR A 101 14.37 0.51 -3.68
CA TYR A 101 13.24 1.34 -3.24
C TYR A 101 12.75 1.00 -1.83
N TRP A 102 12.80 -0.28 -1.43
CA TRP A 102 12.38 -0.71 -0.09
C TRP A 102 13.39 -0.28 0.98
N GLU A 103 14.68 -0.23 0.63
CA GLU A 103 15.74 0.29 1.52
C GLU A 103 15.65 1.81 1.71
N LYS A 104 15.05 2.54 0.76
CA LYS A 104 14.84 3.99 0.86
C LYS A 104 13.71 4.38 1.82
N ILE A 105 12.89 3.42 2.30
CA ILE A 105 11.79 3.70 3.23
C ILE A 105 12.35 3.97 4.64
N PRO A 106 11.98 5.09 5.30
CA PRO A 106 12.41 5.37 6.66
C PRO A 106 11.98 4.27 7.64
N LYS A 107 12.96 3.68 8.34
CA LYS A 107 12.78 2.63 9.34
C LYS A 107 13.58 2.94 10.61
N LYS A 108 13.02 2.64 11.78
CA LYS A 108 13.67 2.84 13.08
C LYS A 108 14.60 1.70 13.47
N GLY A 109 14.37 0.52 12.93
CA GLY A 109 15.14 -0.69 13.19
C GLY A 109 15.83 -1.23 11.95
N LYS A 110 16.40 -2.43 12.08
CA LYS A 110 17.06 -3.13 10.97
C LYS A 110 16.07 -3.56 9.89
N LEU A 111 14.86 -3.95 10.30
CA LEU A 111 13.78 -4.40 9.41
C LEU A 111 12.69 -3.33 9.34
N LEU A 112 12.17 -3.11 8.13
CA LEU A 112 11.00 -2.28 7.91
C LEU A 112 9.75 -3.01 8.44
N THR A 113 8.90 -2.29 9.16
CA THR A 113 7.65 -2.85 9.72
C THR A 113 6.44 -2.45 8.88
N ALA A 114 5.34 -3.20 9.02
CA ALA A 114 4.05 -2.90 8.39
C ALA A 114 3.55 -1.48 8.74
N ALA A 115 3.76 -1.04 9.98
CA ALA A 115 3.35 0.29 10.42
C ALA A 115 4.16 1.41 9.74
N GLU A 116 5.47 1.21 9.58
CA GLU A 116 6.34 2.16 8.88
C GLU A 116 6.02 2.21 7.39
N LEU A 117 5.82 1.05 6.75
CA LEU A 117 5.38 0.97 5.35
C LEU A 117 4.06 1.74 5.15
N LEU A 118 3.05 1.50 5.97
CA LEU A 118 1.75 2.16 5.85
C LEU A 118 1.89 3.67 6.06
N SER A 119 2.66 4.09 7.08
CA SER A 119 2.92 5.52 7.33
C SER A 119 3.60 6.19 6.14
N PHE A 120 4.60 5.53 5.55
CA PHE A 120 5.29 6.00 4.36
C PHE A 120 4.34 6.12 3.15
N LEU A 121 3.50 5.12 2.91
CA LEU A 121 2.55 5.14 1.80
C LEU A 121 1.53 6.28 1.96
N TYR A 122 1.01 6.51 3.17
CA TYR A 122 0.08 7.63 3.42
C TYR A 122 0.73 9.01 3.28
N ALA A 123 2.03 9.12 3.56
CA ALA A 123 2.78 10.37 3.37
C ALA A 123 3.05 10.68 1.90
N ASN A 124 3.23 9.66 1.05
CA ASN A 124 3.58 9.84 -0.37
C ASN A 124 2.37 9.85 -1.30
N TYR A 125 1.30 9.15 -0.95
CA TYR A 125 0.11 9.09 -1.77
C TYR A 125 -0.97 10.01 -1.22
N ASP A 126 -1.30 11.01 -2.02
CA ASP A 126 -2.49 11.81 -1.89
C ASP A 126 -3.69 10.88 -2.09
N CYS A 127 -4.20 10.32 -0.99
CA CYS A 127 -5.33 9.40 -1.02
C CYS A 127 -6.65 10.10 -1.44
N ASP A 128 -6.58 11.35 -1.91
CA ASP A 128 -7.60 12.25 -2.48
C ASP A 128 -8.22 11.79 -3.81
N LEU A 129 -8.32 10.49 -4.06
CA LEU A 129 -9.25 9.99 -5.07
C LEU A 129 -10.66 10.45 -4.68
N PRO A 130 -11.42 11.20 -5.52
CA PRO A 130 -12.80 11.53 -5.18
C PRO A 130 -13.51 10.24 -4.79
N LEU A 131 -14.22 10.25 -3.67
CA LEU A 131 -15.21 9.24 -3.37
C LEU A 131 -16.14 9.26 -4.57
N LEU A 132 -15.92 8.37 -5.54
CA LEU A 132 -16.99 8.04 -6.46
C LEU A 132 -18.09 7.60 -5.51
N PRO A 133 -19.21 8.35 -5.43
CA PRO A 133 -20.34 7.90 -4.63
C PRO A 133 -20.61 6.48 -5.10
N TYR A 134 -20.74 5.55 -4.15
CA TYR A 134 -21.06 4.15 -4.41
C TYR A 134 -22.08 4.07 -5.55
N GLY A 135 -21.64 3.80 -6.79
CA GLY A 135 -22.55 3.94 -7.94
C GLY A 135 -22.00 4.21 -9.34
N PHE A 136 -20.72 4.50 -9.57
CA PHE A 136 -20.26 4.76 -10.96
C PHE A 136 -19.30 3.68 -11.50
N ILE A 137 -19.82 2.99 -12.52
CA ILE A 137 -19.14 2.06 -13.42
C ILE A 137 -18.60 2.90 -14.59
N PHE A 138 -17.31 2.76 -14.91
CA PHE A 138 -16.75 2.96 -16.24
C PHE A 138 -15.91 1.73 -16.56
#